data_AF-A0AAC8Q5E3-F1
#
_entry.id   AF-A0AAC8Q5E3-F1
#
_cell.length_a   1.000
_cell.length_b   1.000
_cell.length_c   1.000
_cell.angle_alpha   90.00
_cell.angle_beta   90.00
_cell.angle_gamma   90.00
#
_symmetry.space_group_name_H-M   'P 1'
#
loop_
_entity.id
_entity.type
_entity.pdbx_description
1 polymer ?
#
loop_
_entity_poly.entity_id
_entity_poly.type
_entity_poly.pdbx_seq_one_letter_code
_entity_poly.pdbx_strand_id
1 'polypeptide(L)'
;MSAPTPPALESLRRQLEGRWEHLERARERYTRLIQQLSSFRWQSALRGQPELLKETREHEAELTEVLAYVEHRARREQWPREHPGLRVLQELRTQRVKLEALAHKRLAQAPLQNGASLAEALSGLETLTLALPPRPPGADDPVLFEDWMLSWTSPGRVWLTPNRLLWRPWFGDPVQLPLAALQPEAVILLPGWIGLHVKRMGLTLFSLSYSKTLTSLLRLCLRTVNMTHGQPQANAVATSPAYCRHVNHPSPERWGLGVFGPHGATLLPTRHRTFLDVCLKLLGVPVLKLLPAELRPLESLVEHLRQLPPGEFEHALRELTRARDGRFWPLTGLHRGRSTGRELVFQSGKQYLVVPQPPPTLHDVLQQPRPAGDSHSPESHPLVHSHPPGNSWFQDNRFRLGIAGGAALFYSSALFAGPFPGHPLSYVGYALLAWTSMSYTKNRGITVMPGLLFSFLFYPLLTCFPLILVFMWDILKPKQP
;
A
#
# COMPACT_ATOMS: atom_id res chain seq x y z
N MET A 1 12.23 40.71 -5.60
CA MET A 1 13.54 41.16 -5.07
C MET A 1 14.52 41.17 -6.22
N SER A 2 15.17 42.31 -6.47
CA SER A 2 16.09 42.46 -7.60
C SER A 2 17.40 41.70 -7.33
N ALA A 3 17.87 40.93 -8.31
CA ALA A 3 19.17 40.28 -8.25
C ALA A 3 20.28 41.34 -8.10
N PRO A 4 21.35 41.07 -7.32
CA PRO A 4 22.48 41.98 -7.22
C PRO A 4 23.08 42.25 -8.60
N THR A 5 23.48 43.49 -8.85
CA THR A 5 24.09 43.89 -10.12
C THR A 5 25.46 43.22 -10.29
N PRO A 6 25.83 42.75 -11.50
CA PRO A 6 27.10 42.08 -11.78
C PRO A 6 28.37 42.75 -11.22
N PRO A 7 28.55 44.09 -11.28
CA PRO A 7 29.76 44.73 -10.74
C PRO A 7 29.87 44.63 -9.20
N ALA A 8 28.76 44.56 -8.48
CA ALA A 8 28.77 44.41 -7.03
C ALA A 8 29.23 43.00 -6.60
N LEU A 9 28.87 41.99 -7.40
CA LEU A 9 29.31 40.61 -7.19
C LEU A 9 30.80 40.44 -7.46
N GLU A 10 31.32 41.10 -8.50
CA GLU A 10 32.75 41.04 -8.84
C GLU A 10 33.63 41.67 -7.74
N SER A 11 33.13 42.75 -7.12
CA SER A 11 33.82 43.41 -6.00
C SER A 11 33.87 42.50 -4.77
N LEU A 12 32.76 41.81 -4.47
CA LEU A 12 32.67 40.80 -3.41
C LEU A 12 33.62 39.62 -3.63
N ARG A 13 33.71 39.15 -4.87
CA ARG A 13 34.57 38.04 -5.25
C ARG A 13 36.04 38.34 -4.96
N ARG A 14 36.49 39.55 -5.29
CA ARG A 14 37.85 40.01 -4.97
C ARG A 14 38.05 40.18 -3.46
N GLN A 15 37.06 40.73 -2.75
CA GLN A 15 37.15 40.94 -1.30
C GLN A 15 37.25 39.64 -0.50
N LEU A 16 36.67 38.55 -1.02
CA LEU A 16 36.59 37.28 -0.31
C LEU A 16 37.69 36.27 -0.71
N GLU A 17 38.61 36.65 -1.60
CA GLU A 17 39.88 35.95 -1.87
C GLU A 17 39.70 34.42 -2.08
N GLY A 18 38.84 34.01 -3.00
CA GLY A 18 38.60 32.59 -3.29
C GLY A 18 37.50 31.94 -2.45
N ARG A 19 37.14 32.52 -1.28
CA ARG A 19 36.05 31.99 -0.43
C ARG A 19 34.67 32.19 -1.04
N TRP A 20 34.53 33.15 -1.96
CA TRP A 20 33.28 33.39 -2.68
C TRP A 20 32.88 32.17 -3.52
N GLU A 21 33.85 31.55 -4.19
CA GLU A 21 33.66 30.33 -4.97
C GLU A 21 33.14 29.17 -4.13
N HIS A 22 33.59 29.05 -2.86
CA HIS A 22 33.06 28.05 -1.93
C HIS A 22 31.60 28.33 -1.57
N LEU A 23 31.23 29.60 -1.35
CA LEU A 23 29.84 29.99 -1.07
C LEU A 23 28.92 29.73 -2.28
N GLU A 24 29.35 30.05 -3.50
CA GLU A 24 28.57 29.80 -4.72
C GLU A 24 28.36 28.31 -4.96
N ARG A 25 29.42 27.50 -4.85
CA ARG A 25 29.33 26.04 -5.00
C ARG A 25 28.42 25.42 -3.93
N ALA A 26 28.52 25.87 -2.68
CA ALA A 26 27.64 25.42 -1.60
C ALA A 26 26.17 25.75 -1.90
N ARG A 27 25.89 26.97 -2.38
CA ARG A 27 24.54 27.41 -2.74
C ARG A 27 23.95 26.56 -3.86
N GLU A 28 24.73 26.26 -4.89
CA GLU A 28 24.28 25.41 -5.98
C GLU A 28 23.99 23.98 -5.50
N ARG A 29 24.89 23.37 -4.72
CA ARG A 29 24.70 22.03 -4.16
C ARG A 29 23.46 21.95 -3.26
N TYR A 30 23.30 22.91 -2.35
CA TYR A 30 22.12 22.99 -1.48
C TYR A 30 20.84 23.15 -2.29
N THR A 31 20.83 24.00 -3.31
CA THR A 31 19.65 24.19 -4.17
C THR A 31 19.26 22.89 -4.89
N ARG A 32 20.25 22.19 -5.48
CA ARG A 32 20.04 20.89 -6.13
C ARG A 32 19.52 19.84 -5.16
N LEU A 33 20.12 19.72 -3.96
CA LEU A 33 19.65 18.78 -2.94
C LEU A 33 18.25 19.11 -2.43
N ILE A 34 17.93 20.38 -2.18
CA ILE A 34 16.59 20.81 -1.78
C ILE A 34 15.57 20.45 -2.87
N GLN A 35 15.91 20.63 -4.15
CA GLN A 35 15.04 20.24 -5.26
C GLN A 35 14.84 18.73 -5.32
N GLN A 36 15.91 17.93 -5.16
CA GLN A 36 15.82 16.47 -5.15
C GLN A 36 15.03 15.95 -3.95
N LEU A 37 15.31 16.43 -2.73
CA LEU A 37 14.64 16.05 -1.49
C LEU A 37 13.18 16.51 -1.42
N SER A 38 12.83 17.59 -2.12
CA SER A 38 11.43 18.05 -2.21
C SER A 38 10.61 17.22 -3.21
N SER A 39 11.26 16.54 -4.17
CA SER A 39 10.57 15.68 -5.14
C SER A 39 9.94 14.43 -4.51
N PHE A 40 8.93 13.87 -5.17
CA PHE A 40 8.29 12.62 -4.75
C PHE A 40 9.17 11.38 -4.97
N ARG A 41 10.16 11.46 -5.89
CA ARG A 41 11.13 10.39 -6.20
C ARG A 41 12.51 10.69 -5.63
N TRP A 42 12.57 11.36 -4.48
CA TRP A 42 13.84 11.84 -3.92
C TRP A 42 14.87 10.72 -3.74
N GLN A 43 14.46 9.53 -3.29
CA GLN A 43 15.35 8.38 -3.12
C GLN A 43 15.94 7.93 -4.46
N SER A 44 15.10 7.67 -5.46
CA SER A 44 15.54 7.37 -6.82
C SER A 44 16.43 8.47 -7.42
N ALA A 45 16.14 9.76 -7.18
CA ALA A 45 16.95 10.88 -7.67
C ALA A 45 18.34 10.89 -7.02
N LEU A 46 18.41 10.71 -5.69
CA LEU A 46 19.68 10.65 -4.95
C LEU A 46 20.47 9.38 -5.27
N ARG A 47 19.82 8.25 -5.52
CA ARG A 47 20.50 7.02 -5.99
C ARG A 47 21.19 7.20 -7.34
N GLY A 48 20.66 8.08 -8.20
CA GLY A 48 21.32 8.45 -9.45
C GLY A 48 22.55 9.35 -9.26
N GLN A 49 22.69 9.99 -8.09
CA GLN A 49 23.76 10.95 -7.78
C GLN A 49 24.20 10.83 -6.31
N PRO A 50 24.71 9.66 -5.85
CA PRO A 50 25.05 9.46 -4.44
C PRO A 50 26.17 10.40 -3.98
N GLU A 51 27.10 10.74 -4.89
CA GLU A 51 28.22 11.65 -4.62
C GLU A 51 27.77 13.05 -4.18
N LEU A 52 26.56 13.49 -4.57
CA LEU A 52 26.07 14.81 -4.18
C LEU A 52 25.87 14.91 -2.66
N LEU A 53 25.43 13.83 -2.00
CA LEU A 53 25.26 13.79 -0.54
C LEU A 53 26.62 13.80 0.16
N LYS A 54 27.55 12.98 -0.34
CA LYS A 54 28.91 12.85 0.20
C LYS A 54 29.68 14.17 0.07
N GLU A 55 29.71 14.76 -1.13
CA GLU A 55 30.36 16.05 -1.36
C GLU A 55 29.77 17.14 -0.46
N THR A 56 28.44 17.22 -0.36
CA THR A 56 27.80 18.24 0.48
C THR A 56 28.14 18.04 1.96
N ARG A 57 28.18 16.78 2.43
CA ARG A 57 28.58 16.44 3.80
C ARG A 57 30.03 16.84 4.08
N GLU A 58 30.94 16.56 3.16
CA GLU A 58 32.38 16.88 3.32
C GLU A 58 32.64 18.39 3.31
N HIS A 59 31.90 19.15 2.49
CA HIS A 59 32.05 20.61 2.42
C HIS A 59 31.35 21.37 3.56
N GLU A 60 30.55 20.70 4.39
CA GLU A 60 29.76 21.34 5.44
C GLU A 60 30.63 21.99 6.53
N ALA A 61 31.74 21.33 6.88
CA ALA A 61 32.70 21.84 7.85
C ALA A 61 33.41 23.10 7.32
N GLU A 62 33.95 23.02 6.11
CA GLU A 62 34.60 24.15 5.43
C GLU A 62 33.64 25.33 5.26
N LEU A 63 32.39 25.07 4.85
CA LEU A 63 31.39 26.11 4.71
C LEU A 63 31.12 26.81 6.05
N THR A 64 31.04 26.07 7.15
CA THR A 64 30.83 26.65 8.48
C THR A 64 31.96 27.63 8.84
N GLU A 65 33.20 27.28 8.54
CA GLU A 65 34.37 28.16 8.73
C GLU A 65 34.30 29.40 7.83
N VAL A 66 33.97 29.23 6.55
CA VAL A 66 33.83 30.34 5.60
C VAL A 66 32.72 31.30 6.04
N LEU A 67 31.55 30.79 6.45
CA LEU A 67 30.45 31.61 6.94
C LEU A 67 30.87 32.42 8.19
N ALA A 68 31.58 31.80 9.13
CA ALA A 68 32.09 32.47 10.33
C ALA A 68 33.11 33.56 9.98
N TYR A 69 34.00 33.30 9.01
CA TYR A 69 34.96 34.28 8.52
C TYR A 69 34.28 35.49 7.89
N VAL A 70 33.32 35.28 6.98
CA VAL A 70 32.63 36.40 6.30
C VAL A 70 31.81 37.22 7.32
N GLU A 71 31.20 36.59 8.31
CA GLU A 71 30.48 37.31 9.38
C GLU A 71 31.43 38.10 10.30
N HIS A 72 32.62 37.55 10.61
CA HIS A 72 33.65 38.29 11.34
C HIS A 72 34.11 39.50 10.54
N ARG A 73 34.37 39.33 9.24
CA ARG A 73 34.79 40.41 8.35
C ARG A 73 33.71 41.48 8.19
N ALA A 74 32.45 41.09 7.99
CA ALA A 74 31.33 42.01 7.89
C ALA A 74 31.17 42.87 9.14
N ARG A 75 31.43 42.31 10.33
CA ARG A 75 31.45 43.08 11.59
C ARG A 75 32.63 44.04 11.66
N ARG A 76 33.83 43.58 11.30
CA ARG A 76 35.06 44.40 11.33
C ARG A 76 35.00 45.57 10.35
N GLU A 77 34.47 45.35 9.17
CA GLU A 77 34.34 46.37 8.11
C GLU A 77 33.00 47.13 8.16
N GLN A 78 32.18 46.88 9.18
CA GLN A 78 30.89 47.54 9.39
C GLN A 78 29.98 47.53 8.16
N TRP A 79 29.87 46.36 7.50
CA TRP A 79 29.05 46.21 6.30
C TRP A 79 27.60 46.64 6.59
N PRO A 80 26.97 47.43 5.70
CA PRO A 80 25.58 47.83 5.86
C PRO A 80 24.67 46.60 5.82
N ARG A 81 23.50 46.66 6.48
CA ARG A 81 22.55 45.53 6.53
C ARG A 81 22.11 45.01 5.15
N GLU A 82 22.13 45.89 4.15
CA GLU A 82 21.77 45.56 2.76
C GLU A 82 22.96 45.08 1.91
N HIS A 83 24.14 44.92 2.50
CA HIS A 83 25.33 44.49 1.79
C HIS A 83 25.09 43.14 1.08
N PRO A 84 25.46 43.01 -0.21
CA PRO A 84 25.21 41.79 -0.97
C PRO A 84 25.84 40.55 -0.33
N GLY A 85 26.98 40.69 0.36
CA GLY A 85 27.63 39.58 1.07
C GLY A 85 26.79 39.06 2.25
N LEU A 86 26.18 39.96 3.03
CA LEU A 86 25.27 39.58 4.13
C LEU A 86 24.00 38.91 3.59
N ARG A 87 23.48 39.36 2.44
CA ARG A 87 22.32 38.73 1.79
C ARG A 87 22.63 37.28 1.37
N VAL A 88 23.79 37.04 0.74
CA VAL A 88 24.19 35.68 0.37
C VAL A 88 24.41 34.78 1.59
N LEU A 89 25.01 35.30 2.67
CA LEU A 89 25.13 34.57 3.93
C LEU A 89 23.75 34.18 4.51
N GLN A 90 22.80 35.12 4.51
CA GLN A 90 21.46 34.86 5.01
C GLN A 90 20.72 33.83 4.15
N GLU A 91 20.81 33.94 2.82
CA GLU A 91 20.22 32.98 1.89
C GLU A 91 20.79 31.57 2.12
N LEU A 92 22.11 31.43 2.24
CA LEU A 92 22.75 30.15 2.54
C LEU A 92 22.32 29.57 3.89
N ARG A 93 22.21 30.41 4.94
CA ARG A 93 21.67 29.97 6.24
C ARG A 93 20.24 29.46 6.13
N THR A 94 19.38 30.17 5.40
CA THR A 94 18.00 29.73 5.13
C THR A 94 17.96 28.42 4.34
N GLN A 95 18.81 28.28 3.33
CA GLN A 95 18.92 27.04 2.56
C GLN A 95 19.41 25.87 3.43
N ARG A 96 20.42 26.08 4.27
CA ARG A 96 20.93 25.08 5.22
C ARG A 96 19.84 24.57 6.15
N VAL A 97 19.11 25.48 6.82
CA VAL A 97 18.00 25.12 7.73
C VAL A 97 16.89 24.37 6.98
N LYS A 98 16.57 24.81 5.75
CA LYS A 98 15.56 24.13 4.92
C LYS A 98 16.02 22.73 4.49
N LEU A 99 17.29 22.59 4.11
CA LEU A 99 17.89 21.31 3.74
C LEU A 99 17.89 20.35 4.92
N GLU A 100 18.31 20.82 6.09
CA GLU A 100 18.31 20.06 7.35
C GLU A 100 16.90 19.58 7.71
N ALA A 101 15.92 20.49 7.73
CA ALA A 101 14.53 20.13 8.00
C ALA A 101 13.97 19.11 6.99
N LEU A 102 14.33 19.22 5.70
CA LEU A 102 13.96 18.24 4.69
C LEU A 102 14.66 16.90 4.92
N ALA A 103 15.94 16.90 5.24
CA ALA A 103 16.72 15.69 5.50
C ALA A 103 16.16 14.93 6.71
N HIS A 104 15.92 15.61 7.83
CA HIS A 104 15.27 15.03 9.00
C HIS A 104 13.86 14.54 8.69
N LYS A 105 13.07 15.29 7.93
CA LYS A 105 11.74 14.85 7.50
C LYS A 105 11.80 13.55 6.68
N ARG A 106 12.82 13.39 5.83
CA ARG A 106 13.00 12.16 5.03
C ARG A 106 13.56 11.00 5.86
N LEU A 107 14.45 11.28 6.81
CA LEU A 107 14.95 10.26 7.74
C LEU A 107 13.88 9.77 8.70
N ALA A 108 12.99 10.64 9.19
CA ALA A 108 11.86 10.25 10.01
C ALA A 108 10.86 9.33 9.27
N GLN A 109 10.87 9.34 7.92
CA GLN A 109 10.11 8.41 7.09
C GLN A 109 10.82 7.07 6.88
N ALA A 110 12.05 6.91 7.38
CA ALA A 110 12.84 5.71 7.32
C ALA A 110 13.07 5.13 8.73
N PRO A 111 13.41 3.84 8.87
CA PRO A 111 13.64 3.22 10.19
C PRO A 111 14.98 3.62 10.84
N LEU A 112 15.66 4.66 10.37
CA LEU A 112 16.96 5.10 10.89
C LEU A 112 16.79 6.18 11.95
N GLN A 113 17.76 6.26 12.86
CA GLN A 113 17.80 7.31 13.86
C GLN A 113 18.03 8.67 13.20
N ASN A 114 17.34 9.70 13.69
CA ASN A 114 17.56 11.07 13.27
C ASN A 114 18.87 11.57 13.89
N GLY A 115 19.83 11.96 13.06
CA GLY A 115 21.03 12.67 13.52
C GLY A 115 20.69 14.04 14.10
N ALA A 116 21.46 14.53 15.06
CA ALA A 116 21.29 15.83 15.69
C ALA A 116 21.77 16.99 14.81
N SER A 117 22.58 16.73 13.79
CA SER A 117 23.14 17.74 12.88
C SER A 117 22.84 17.45 11.41
N LEU A 118 22.93 18.48 10.55
CA LEU A 118 22.83 18.32 9.09
C LEU A 118 23.83 17.28 8.55
N ALA A 119 25.07 17.25 9.03
CA ALA A 119 26.07 16.29 8.56
C ALA A 119 25.68 14.84 8.86
N GLU A 120 25.16 14.59 10.07
CA GLU A 120 24.62 13.26 10.44
C GLU A 120 23.36 12.92 9.65
N ALA A 121 22.49 13.91 9.40
CA ALA A 121 21.30 13.71 8.58
C ALA A 121 21.66 13.34 7.12
N LEU A 122 22.64 14.02 6.53
CA LEU A 122 23.15 13.69 5.18
C LEU A 122 23.80 12.30 5.15
N SER A 123 24.56 11.93 6.19
CA SER A 123 25.14 10.58 6.32
C SER A 123 24.06 9.48 6.42
N GLY A 124 22.99 9.74 7.18
CA GLY A 124 21.84 8.84 7.26
C GLY A 124 21.13 8.68 5.90
N LEU A 125 20.99 9.78 5.15
CA LEU A 125 20.42 9.73 3.80
C LEU A 125 21.31 8.99 2.82
N GLU A 126 22.64 9.17 2.89
CA GLU A 126 23.63 8.45 2.09
C GLU A 126 23.53 6.94 2.36
N THR A 127 23.43 6.55 3.63
CA THR A 127 23.22 5.15 4.03
C THR A 127 21.90 4.59 3.45
N LEU A 128 20.82 5.38 3.46
CA LEU A 128 19.54 4.98 2.87
C LEU A 128 19.56 4.82 1.36
N THR A 129 20.26 5.71 0.66
CA THR A 129 20.29 5.68 -0.80
C THR A 129 21.14 4.53 -1.29
N LEU A 130 22.26 4.25 -0.62
CA LEU A 130 23.11 3.09 -0.89
C LEU A 130 22.45 1.75 -0.50
N ALA A 131 21.52 1.75 0.46
CA ALA A 131 20.75 0.56 0.78
C ALA A 131 19.93 0.09 -0.44
N LEU A 132 20.08 -1.19 -0.77
CA LEU A 132 19.35 -1.82 -1.86
C LEU A 132 17.84 -1.64 -1.63
N PRO A 133 17.08 -1.30 -2.69
CA PRO A 133 15.63 -1.19 -2.57
C PRO A 133 15.06 -2.54 -2.11
N PRO A 134 14.05 -2.55 -1.24
CA PRO A 134 13.44 -3.78 -0.79
C PRO A 134 12.88 -4.54 -2.00
N ARG A 135 13.33 -5.80 -2.12
CA ARG A 135 12.92 -6.68 -3.21
C ARG A 135 11.51 -7.18 -2.96
N PRO A 136 10.72 -7.42 -4.02
CA PRO A 136 9.46 -8.14 -3.86
C PRO A 136 9.73 -9.51 -3.20
N PRO A 137 8.76 -10.03 -2.43
CA PRO A 137 8.88 -11.34 -1.81
C PRO A 137 9.23 -12.42 -2.84
N GLY A 138 10.27 -13.19 -2.55
CA GLY A 138 10.72 -14.32 -3.37
C GLY A 138 10.07 -15.64 -2.94
N ALA A 139 10.58 -16.76 -3.44
CA ALA A 139 10.08 -18.09 -3.06
C ALA A 139 10.25 -18.38 -1.55
N ASP A 140 11.28 -17.80 -0.93
CA ASP A 140 11.61 -18.00 0.49
C ASP A 140 10.84 -17.06 1.43
N ASP A 141 10.07 -16.11 0.90
CA ASP A 141 9.31 -15.13 1.67
C ASP A 141 7.82 -15.29 1.39
N PRO A 142 7.11 -16.16 2.15
CA PRO A 142 5.74 -16.54 1.83
C PRO A 142 4.81 -15.33 1.90
N VAL A 143 4.13 -15.07 0.79
CA VAL A 143 3.17 -13.97 0.69
C VAL A 143 1.84 -14.40 1.32
N LEU A 144 1.55 -13.82 2.49
CA LEU A 144 0.30 -14.02 3.22
C LEU A 144 -0.86 -13.29 2.56
N PHE A 145 -0.58 -12.10 2.03
CA PHE A 145 -1.56 -11.25 1.36
C PHE A 145 -0.89 -10.48 0.24
N GLU A 146 -1.54 -10.42 -0.91
CA GLU A 146 -1.17 -9.57 -2.03
C GLU A 146 -2.43 -8.85 -2.52
N ASP A 147 -2.34 -7.54 -2.70
CA ASP A 147 -3.41 -6.77 -3.32
C ASP A 147 -2.83 -5.70 -4.24
N TRP A 148 -3.60 -5.39 -5.28
CA TRP A 148 -3.33 -4.31 -6.21
C TRP A 148 -4.14 -3.10 -5.76
N MET A 149 -3.44 -2.04 -5.40
CA MET A 149 -4.04 -0.80 -4.99
C MET A 149 -4.19 0.08 -6.22
N LEU A 150 -5.43 0.26 -6.68
CA LEU A 150 -5.78 1.18 -7.78
C LEU A 150 -6.20 2.55 -7.26
N SER A 151 -5.72 2.95 -6.07
CA SER A 151 -6.07 4.26 -5.52
C SER A 151 -5.45 5.37 -6.38
N TRP A 152 -6.21 6.46 -6.57
CA TRP A 152 -5.76 7.62 -7.34
C TRP A 152 -4.61 8.37 -6.66
N THR A 153 -4.49 8.28 -5.33
CA THR A 153 -3.45 8.98 -4.57
C THR A 153 -2.15 8.19 -4.46
N SER A 154 -2.19 6.86 -4.58
CA SER A 154 -1.04 6.00 -4.26
C SER A 154 -1.18 4.62 -4.91
N PRO A 155 -1.26 4.52 -6.24
CA PRO A 155 -1.41 3.22 -6.88
C PRO A 155 -0.15 2.40 -6.68
N GLY A 156 -0.30 1.08 -6.48
CA GLY A 156 0.81 0.22 -6.16
C GLY A 156 0.41 -1.20 -5.85
N ARG A 157 1.37 -1.98 -5.37
CA ARG A 157 1.15 -3.35 -4.93
C ARG A 157 1.58 -3.48 -3.48
N VAL A 158 0.76 -4.15 -2.68
CA VAL A 158 1.02 -4.40 -1.27
C VAL A 158 1.22 -5.90 -1.08
N TRP A 159 2.25 -6.26 -0.34
CA TRP A 159 2.48 -7.62 0.14
C TRP A 159 2.58 -7.62 1.66
N LEU A 160 1.90 -8.56 2.29
CA LEU A 160 2.15 -8.91 3.69
C LEU A 160 2.83 -10.27 3.70
N THR A 161 3.90 -10.36 4.46
CA THR A 161 4.68 -11.58 4.73
C THR A 161 4.73 -11.76 6.25
N PRO A 162 5.15 -12.91 6.77
CA PRO A 162 5.30 -13.10 8.22
C PRO A 162 6.24 -12.08 8.87
N ASN A 163 7.21 -11.56 8.12
CA ASN A 163 8.29 -10.72 8.66
C ASN A 163 8.11 -9.23 8.35
N ARG A 164 7.39 -8.89 7.28
CA ARG A 164 7.28 -7.51 6.80
C ARG A 164 5.99 -7.22 6.04
N LEU A 165 5.56 -5.96 6.11
CA LEU A 165 4.64 -5.36 5.17
C LEU A 165 5.45 -4.59 4.12
N LEU A 166 5.28 -4.94 2.85
CA LEU A 166 5.93 -4.28 1.71
C LEU A 166 4.87 -3.55 0.89
N TRP A 167 5.11 -2.28 0.60
CA TRP A 167 4.32 -1.52 -0.35
C TRP A 167 5.22 -0.99 -1.47
N ARG A 168 4.92 -1.38 -2.71
CA ARG A 168 5.59 -0.86 -3.89
C ARG A 168 4.63 0.06 -4.64
N PRO A 169 4.75 1.39 -4.50
CA PRO A 169 4.00 2.27 -5.36
C PRO A 169 4.43 2.08 -6.82
N TRP A 170 3.55 2.42 -7.76
CA TRP A 170 3.95 2.53 -9.17
C TRP A 170 4.94 3.67 -9.39
N PHE A 171 4.80 4.72 -8.57
CA PHE A 171 5.62 5.91 -8.60
C PHE A 171 6.31 6.12 -7.25
N GLY A 172 7.64 6.09 -7.26
CA GLY A 172 8.45 6.21 -6.05
C GLY A 172 9.07 4.89 -5.64
N ASP A 173 9.68 4.90 -4.47
CA ASP A 173 10.46 3.78 -3.97
C ASP A 173 9.61 2.83 -3.12
N PRO A 174 9.92 1.52 -3.17
CA PRO A 174 9.20 0.56 -2.35
C PRO A 174 9.50 0.78 -0.86
N VAL A 175 8.45 0.78 -0.06
CA VAL A 175 8.49 0.94 1.39
C VAL A 175 8.35 -0.42 2.03
N GLN A 176 9.37 -0.83 2.79
CA GLN A 176 9.34 -2.05 3.60
C GLN A 176 9.21 -1.70 5.07
N LEU A 177 8.34 -2.42 5.75
CA LEU A 177 8.05 -2.24 7.16
C LEU A 177 8.18 -3.58 7.88
N PRO A 178 9.29 -3.81 8.61
CA PRO A 178 9.44 -4.99 9.44
C PRO A 178 8.31 -5.06 10.47
N LEU A 179 7.65 -6.20 10.59
CA LEU A 179 6.56 -6.37 11.56
C LEU A 179 7.07 -6.31 13.00
N ALA A 180 8.32 -6.72 13.25
CA ALA A 180 8.98 -6.59 14.55
C ALA A 180 9.18 -5.13 15.00
N ALA A 181 9.18 -4.17 14.06
CA ALA A 181 9.30 -2.74 14.38
C ALA A 181 7.94 -2.07 14.67
N LEU A 182 6.84 -2.79 14.47
CA LEU A 182 5.49 -2.29 14.64
C LEU A 182 4.89 -2.74 15.96
N GLN A 183 4.28 -1.78 16.66
CA GLN A 183 3.42 -2.08 17.79
C GLN A 183 2.02 -2.49 17.28
N PRO A 184 1.30 -3.38 17.98
CA PRO A 184 -0.07 -3.76 17.62
C PRO A 184 -1.02 -2.56 17.43
N GLU A 185 -0.83 -1.50 18.21
CA GLU A 185 -1.63 -0.27 18.21
C GLU A 185 -1.25 0.70 17.07
N ALA A 186 -0.13 0.44 16.38
CA ALA A 186 0.32 1.29 15.28
C ALA A 186 -0.58 1.18 14.04
N VAL A 187 -1.41 0.13 13.98
CA VAL A 187 -2.28 -0.18 12.84
C VAL A 187 -3.69 0.31 13.11
N ILE A 188 -4.09 1.37 12.41
CA ILE A 188 -5.43 1.93 12.50
C ILE A 188 -6.17 1.70 11.19
N LEU A 189 -7.30 1.01 11.29
CA LEU A 189 -8.27 0.98 10.21
C LEU A 189 -8.99 2.33 10.19
N LEU A 190 -8.82 3.09 9.12
CA LEU A 190 -9.56 4.33 8.94
C LEU A 190 -11.03 4.00 8.59
N PRO A 191 -12.00 4.77 9.11
CA PRO A 191 -13.42 4.50 8.88
C PRO A 191 -13.76 4.46 7.39
N GLY A 192 -14.61 3.52 7.00
CA GLY A 192 -15.06 3.33 5.62
C GLY A 192 -14.04 2.64 4.72
N TRP A 193 -13.98 3.06 3.45
CA TRP A 193 -13.09 2.55 2.40
C TRP A 193 -11.77 3.32 2.32
N ILE A 194 -11.52 4.21 3.29
CA ILE A 194 -10.40 5.15 3.27
C ILE A 194 -9.10 4.36 3.27
N GLY A 195 -8.93 3.38 4.16
CA GLY A 195 -7.78 2.46 4.09
C GLY A 195 -7.14 2.11 5.42
N LEU A 196 -5.86 1.76 5.36
CA LEU A 196 -5.03 1.37 6.50
C LEU A 196 -4.03 2.50 6.81
N HIS A 197 -3.99 2.98 8.04
CA HIS A 197 -2.98 3.94 8.50
C HIS A 197 -2.00 3.28 9.46
N VAL A 198 -0.70 3.47 9.23
CA VAL A 198 0.38 3.00 10.09
C VAL A 198 1.05 4.20 10.76
N LYS A 199 0.74 4.41 12.05
CA LYS A 199 1.04 5.62 12.83
C LYS A 199 2.52 6.03 12.89
N ARG A 200 3.47 5.10 12.78
CA ARG A 200 4.91 5.40 12.93
C ARG A 200 5.57 5.92 11.65
N MET A 201 5.02 5.60 10.49
CA MET A 201 5.64 5.92 9.19
C MET A 201 4.85 6.98 8.41
N GLY A 202 3.70 7.42 8.94
CA GLY A 202 2.73 8.22 8.19
C GLY A 202 2.19 7.51 6.94
N LEU A 203 2.42 6.19 6.82
CA LEU A 203 1.99 5.42 5.67
C LEU A 203 0.48 5.22 5.75
N THR A 204 -0.23 5.78 4.78
CA THR A 204 -1.67 5.60 4.64
C THR A 204 -1.94 4.88 3.33
N LEU A 205 -2.29 3.60 3.40
CA LEU A 205 -2.64 2.77 2.26
C LEU A 205 -4.12 2.96 1.95
N PHE A 206 -4.42 3.77 0.93
CA PHE A 206 -5.80 4.12 0.59
C PHE A 206 -6.49 3.09 -0.31
N SER A 207 -7.81 2.92 -0.16
CA SER A 207 -8.64 2.15 -1.12
C SER A 207 -8.20 0.70 -1.32
N LEU A 208 -7.79 0.03 -0.25
CA LEU A 208 -7.52 -1.41 -0.28
C LEU A 208 -8.85 -2.17 -0.44
N SER A 209 -8.93 -3.02 -1.47
CA SER A 209 -10.13 -3.84 -1.75
C SER A 209 -10.50 -4.73 -0.56
N TYR A 210 -9.48 -5.06 0.24
CA TYR A 210 -9.54 -5.96 1.39
C TYR A 210 -8.88 -5.34 2.64
N SER A 211 -9.14 -4.06 2.92
CA SER A 211 -8.57 -3.36 4.09
C SER A 211 -8.82 -4.12 5.39
N LYS A 212 -10.04 -4.62 5.62
CA LYS A 212 -10.40 -5.43 6.80
C LYS A 212 -9.57 -6.70 6.90
N THR A 213 -9.43 -7.43 5.80
CA THR A 213 -8.61 -8.63 5.74
C THR A 213 -7.16 -8.31 6.07
N LEU A 214 -6.59 -7.30 5.42
CA LEU A 214 -5.20 -6.89 5.66
C LEU A 214 -5.01 -6.48 7.12
N THR A 215 -5.93 -5.73 7.71
CA THR A 215 -5.88 -5.36 9.13
C THR A 215 -5.91 -6.57 10.04
N SER A 216 -6.82 -7.52 9.83
CA SER A 216 -6.90 -8.75 10.62
C SER A 216 -5.63 -9.57 10.49
N LEU A 217 -5.14 -9.79 9.26
CA LEU A 217 -3.88 -10.50 9.01
C LEU A 217 -2.70 -9.80 9.68
N LEU A 218 -2.61 -8.48 9.57
CA LEU A 218 -1.53 -7.70 10.16
C LEU A 218 -1.58 -7.79 11.69
N ARG A 219 -2.75 -7.69 12.32
CA ARG A 219 -2.92 -7.90 13.77
C ARG A 219 -2.49 -9.29 14.21
N LEU A 220 -2.86 -10.32 13.46
CA LEU A 220 -2.45 -11.71 13.72
C LEU A 220 -0.93 -11.87 13.60
N CYS A 221 -0.31 -11.30 12.57
CA CYS A 221 1.14 -11.34 12.41
C CYS A 221 1.86 -10.55 13.53
N LEU A 222 1.35 -9.39 13.94
CA LEU A 222 1.94 -8.62 15.03
C LEU A 222 1.82 -9.33 16.39
N ARG A 223 0.77 -10.11 16.62
CA ARG A 223 0.67 -10.95 17.83
C ARG A 223 1.72 -12.05 17.84
N THR A 224 1.88 -12.74 16.71
CA THR A 224 2.83 -13.87 16.60
C THR A 224 4.28 -13.42 16.67
N VAL A 225 4.65 -12.30 16.04
CA VAL A 225 6.02 -11.75 16.07
C VAL A 225 6.47 -11.35 17.47
N ASN A 226 5.53 -10.95 18.35
CA ASN A 226 5.84 -10.56 19.72
C ASN A 226 5.86 -11.73 20.72
N MET A 227 5.55 -12.95 20.28
CA MET A 227 5.61 -14.14 21.14
C MET A 227 7.03 -14.71 21.15
N THR A 228 7.57 -15.01 22.33
CA THR A 228 8.79 -15.81 22.44
C THR A 228 8.54 -17.19 21.85
N HIS A 229 9.35 -17.60 20.87
CA HIS A 229 9.21 -18.88 20.19
C HIS A 229 9.27 -20.04 21.18
N GLY A 230 8.11 -20.53 21.59
CA GLY A 230 7.93 -21.73 22.39
C GLY A 230 7.58 -22.94 21.52
N GLN A 231 7.59 -24.12 22.14
CA GLN A 231 7.05 -25.33 21.52
C GLN A 231 5.60 -25.08 21.06
N PRO A 232 5.18 -25.61 19.90
CA PRO A 232 3.80 -25.47 19.41
C PRO A 232 2.82 -25.99 20.46
N GLN A 233 1.87 -25.15 20.85
CA GLN A 233 0.90 -25.49 21.92
C GLN A 233 -0.34 -26.20 21.36
N ALA A 234 -0.61 -26.05 20.05
CA ALA A 234 -1.78 -26.62 19.38
C ALA A 234 -1.42 -27.83 18.49
N ASN A 235 -0.91 -28.92 19.09
CA ASN A 235 -0.51 -30.13 18.35
C ASN A 235 -1.69 -30.91 17.73
N ALA A 236 -2.92 -30.64 18.13
CA ALA A 236 -4.13 -31.33 17.67
C ALA A 236 -4.75 -30.72 16.39
N VAL A 237 -3.94 -30.12 15.53
CA VAL A 237 -4.41 -29.46 14.30
C VAL A 237 -3.77 -30.14 13.10
N ALA A 238 -4.58 -30.59 12.13
CA ALA A 238 -4.11 -31.09 10.83
C ALA A 238 -4.41 -30.07 9.73
N THR A 239 -3.50 -29.95 8.76
CA THR A 239 -3.67 -29.11 7.57
C THR A 239 -3.61 -29.97 6.32
N SER A 240 -4.51 -29.74 5.36
CA SER A 240 -4.54 -30.49 4.11
C SER A 240 -5.16 -29.65 2.99
N PRO A 241 -4.73 -29.80 1.73
CA PRO A 241 -5.47 -29.29 0.59
C PRO A 241 -6.93 -29.75 0.65
N ALA A 242 -7.86 -28.82 0.46
CA ALA A 242 -9.28 -29.13 0.52
C ALA A 242 -10.10 -28.22 -0.40
N TYR A 243 -11.31 -28.64 -0.75
CA TYR A 243 -12.23 -27.82 -1.51
C TYR A 243 -13.67 -27.93 -1.02
N CYS A 244 -14.40 -26.83 -1.15
CA CYS A 244 -15.83 -26.78 -0.87
C CYS A 244 -16.62 -26.98 -2.17
N ARG A 245 -17.62 -27.86 -2.13
CA ARG A 245 -18.61 -28.06 -3.19
C ARG A 245 -20.01 -27.86 -2.63
N HIS A 246 -20.90 -27.26 -3.40
CA HIS A 246 -22.31 -27.17 -3.07
C HIS A 246 -23.08 -28.35 -3.68
N VAL A 247 -24.09 -28.91 -3.02
CA VAL A 247 -24.87 -30.07 -3.51
C VAL A 247 -25.35 -29.87 -4.95
N ASN A 248 -25.81 -28.66 -5.27
CA ASN A 248 -26.41 -28.34 -6.56
C ASN A 248 -25.39 -27.93 -7.65
N HIS A 249 -24.09 -27.89 -7.35
CA HIS A 249 -23.06 -27.46 -8.29
C HIS A 249 -21.92 -28.48 -8.36
N PRO A 250 -21.73 -29.18 -9.50
CA PRO A 250 -20.72 -30.23 -9.60
C PRO A 250 -19.27 -29.69 -9.58
N SER A 251 -19.07 -28.43 -9.97
CA SER A 251 -17.75 -27.78 -9.94
C SER A 251 -17.36 -27.38 -8.51
N PRO A 252 -16.08 -27.56 -8.10
CA PRO A 252 -15.61 -27.04 -6.81
C PRO A 252 -15.83 -25.52 -6.74
N GLU A 253 -16.51 -25.07 -5.69
CA GLU A 253 -16.88 -23.67 -5.51
C GLU A 253 -15.67 -22.85 -5.03
N ARG A 254 -14.85 -23.46 -4.14
CA ARG A 254 -13.68 -22.84 -3.51
C ARG A 254 -12.63 -23.90 -3.23
N TRP A 255 -11.38 -23.63 -3.61
CA TRP A 255 -10.21 -24.47 -3.34
C TRP A 255 -9.32 -23.76 -2.33
N GLY A 256 -8.67 -24.49 -1.41
CA GLY A 256 -7.94 -23.87 -0.31
C GLY A 256 -7.23 -24.85 0.61
N LEU A 257 -6.75 -24.33 1.74
CA LEU A 257 -6.19 -25.10 2.83
C LEU A 257 -7.30 -25.43 3.83
N GLY A 258 -7.58 -26.72 4.00
CA GLY A 258 -8.39 -27.24 5.09
C GLY A 258 -7.56 -27.28 6.37
N VAL A 259 -8.05 -26.64 7.43
CA VAL A 259 -7.49 -26.70 8.79
C VAL A 259 -8.49 -27.45 9.67
N PHE A 260 -8.07 -28.57 10.23
CA PHE A 260 -8.90 -29.48 11.01
C PHE A 260 -8.39 -29.49 12.43
N GLY A 261 -9.23 -29.11 13.38
CA GLY A 261 -8.89 -29.05 14.80
C GLY A 261 -9.99 -29.66 15.67
N PRO A 262 -9.80 -29.67 16.99
CA PRO A 262 -10.75 -30.29 17.93
C PRO A 262 -12.14 -29.62 17.91
N HIS A 263 -12.24 -28.37 17.47
CA HIS A 263 -13.50 -27.61 17.47
C HIS A 263 -14.21 -27.60 16.11
N GLY A 264 -13.58 -28.12 15.04
CA GLY A 264 -14.20 -28.18 13.72
C GLY A 264 -13.21 -28.16 12.57
N ALA A 265 -13.73 -27.86 11.38
CA ALA A 265 -12.95 -27.73 10.17
C ALA A 265 -13.09 -26.33 9.59
N THR A 266 -12.01 -25.82 9.02
CA THR A 266 -11.95 -24.50 8.39
C THR A 266 -11.39 -24.64 6.99
N LEU A 267 -11.99 -23.98 6.00
CA LEU A 267 -11.41 -23.84 4.67
C LEU A 267 -10.91 -22.41 4.48
N LEU A 268 -9.59 -22.27 4.33
CA LEU A 268 -8.90 -21.03 4.00
C LEU A 268 -8.63 -20.99 2.50
N PRO A 269 -9.31 -20.14 1.70
CA PRO A 269 -9.07 -20.10 0.26
C PRO A 269 -7.68 -19.54 -0.05
N THR A 270 -6.99 -20.16 -1.02
CA THR A 270 -5.63 -19.78 -1.48
C THR A 270 -5.59 -18.33 -1.91
N ARG A 271 -6.53 -17.91 -2.75
CA ARG A 271 -6.63 -16.54 -3.25
C ARG A 271 -7.89 -15.87 -2.76
N HIS A 272 -7.74 -14.62 -2.33
CA HIS A 272 -8.85 -13.68 -2.36
C HIS A 272 -9.30 -13.56 -3.80
N ARG A 273 -10.60 -13.64 -4.07
CA ARG A 273 -11.13 -13.34 -5.40
C ARG A 273 -10.68 -11.92 -5.76
N THR A 274 -9.69 -11.79 -6.62
CA THR A 274 -9.28 -10.48 -7.11
C THR A 274 -10.37 -9.96 -8.04
N PHE A 275 -10.41 -8.64 -8.26
CA PHE A 275 -11.27 -8.08 -9.29
C PHE A 275 -11.00 -8.72 -10.66
N LEU A 276 -9.74 -9.06 -10.93
CA LEU A 276 -9.33 -9.75 -12.15
C LEU A 276 -9.91 -11.16 -12.24
N ASP A 277 -9.96 -11.93 -11.14
CA ASP A 277 -10.62 -13.24 -11.12
C ASP A 277 -12.13 -13.14 -11.41
N VAL A 278 -12.77 -12.06 -10.93
CA VAL A 278 -14.16 -11.77 -11.23
C VAL A 278 -14.35 -11.42 -12.71
N CYS A 279 -13.47 -10.60 -13.28
CA CYS A 279 -13.48 -10.28 -14.71
C CYS A 279 -13.24 -11.52 -15.58
N LEU A 280 -12.23 -12.34 -15.27
CA LEU A 280 -11.94 -13.58 -15.98
C LEU A 280 -13.13 -14.54 -15.92
N LYS A 281 -13.79 -14.65 -14.75
CA LYS A 281 -15.01 -15.44 -14.59
C LYS A 281 -16.16 -14.92 -15.45
N LEU A 282 -16.36 -13.60 -15.54
CA LEU A 282 -17.37 -12.99 -16.41
C LEU A 282 -17.08 -13.23 -17.89
N LEU A 283 -15.79 -13.30 -18.26
CA LEU A 283 -15.33 -13.62 -19.61
C LEU A 283 -15.38 -15.13 -19.92
N GLY A 284 -15.89 -15.97 -19.02
CA GLY A 284 -15.96 -17.42 -19.21
C GLY A 284 -14.60 -18.12 -19.21
N VAL A 285 -13.53 -17.42 -18.82
CA VAL A 285 -12.19 -18.00 -18.72
C VAL A 285 -12.15 -18.87 -17.46
N PRO A 286 -11.91 -20.19 -17.59
CA PRO A 286 -11.83 -21.06 -16.43
C PRO A 286 -10.68 -20.60 -15.54
N VAL A 287 -10.97 -20.39 -14.26
CA VAL A 287 -9.93 -20.09 -13.26
C VAL A 287 -8.93 -21.25 -13.27
N LEU A 288 -7.65 -20.93 -13.49
CA LEU A 288 -6.57 -21.91 -13.50
C LEU A 288 -6.66 -22.83 -12.28
N LYS A 289 -6.53 -24.15 -12.50
CA LYS A 289 -6.39 -25.11 -11.40
C LYS A 289 -5.14 -24.70 -10.61
N LEU A 290 -5.36 -24.28 -9.37
CA LEU A 290 -4.32 -23.78 -8.48
C LEU A 290 -3.35 -24.93 -8.17
N LEU A 291 -2.04 -24.67 -8.25
CA LEU A 291 -1.01 -25.66 -7.91
C LEU A 291 -0.85 -25.77 -6.37
N PRO A 292 -0.47 -26.95 -5.85
CA PRO A 292 -0.12 -27.14 -4.43
C PRO A 292 0.91 -26.14 -3.89
N ALA A 293 1.78 -25.60 -4.75
CA ALA A 293 2.76 -24.58 -4.38
C ALA A 293 2.11 -23.30 -3.78
N GLU A 294 0.87 -22.98 -4.17
CA GLU A 294 0.15 -21.80 -3.68
C GLU A 294 -0.47 -21.98 -2.28
N LEU A 295 -0.47 -23.22 -1.75
CA LEU A 295 -0.95 -23.49 -0.39
C LEU A 295 0.13 -23.26 0.67
N ARG A 296 1.42 -23.33 0.29
CA ARG A 296 2.56 -23.16 1.22
C ARG A 296 2.48 -21.88 2.07
N PRO A 297 2.09 -20.70 1.55
CA PRO A 297 1.98 -19.51 2.38
C PRO A 297 0.88 -19.62 3.45
N LEU A 298 -0.23 -20.28 3.13
CA LEU A 298 -1.30 -20.53 4.11
C LEU A 298 -0.88 -21.57 5.14
N GLU A 299 -0.16 -22.61 4.73
CA GLU A 299 0.39 -23.62 5.65
C GLU A 299 1.37 -22.97 6.62
N SER A 300 2.30 -22.16 6.11
CA SER A 300 3.22 -21.37 6.93
C SER A 300 2.45 -20.47 7.90
N LEU A 301 1.38 -19.80 7.46
CA LEU A 301 0.57 -18.96 8.33
C LEU A 301 -0.09 -19.75 9.46
N VAL A 302 -0.71 -20.88 9.13
CA VAL A 302 -1.36 -21.75 10.13
C VAL A 302 -0.32 -22.30 11.10
N GLU A 303 0.88 -22.64 10.63
CA GLU A 303 2.00 -23.06 11.48
C GLU A 303 2.43 -21.95 12.44
N HIS A 304 2.48 -20.70 11.98
CA HIS A 304 2.74 -19.56 12.87
C HIS A 304 1.60 -19.38 13.89
N LEU A 305 0.34 -19.60 13.49
CA LEU A 305 -0.78 -19.54 14.42
C LEU A 305 -0.77 -20.67 15.46
N ARG A 306 -0.23 -21.86 15.14
CA ARG A 306 -0.10 -22.98 16.09
C ARG A 306 0.79 -22.68 17.30
N GLN A 307 1.59 -21.62 17.22
CA GLN A 307 2.38 -21.11 18.34
C GLN A 307 1.52 -20.40 19.40
N LEU A 308 0.29 -20.00 19.05
CA LEU A 308 -0.65 -19.39 19.97
C LEU A 308 -1.27 -20.43 20.93
N PRO A 309 -1.68 -20.02 22.14
CA PRO A 309 -2.49 -20.87 23.02
C PRO A 309 -3.75 -21.39 22.31
N PRO A 310 -4.26 -22.61 22.61
CA PRO A 310 -5.37 -23.23 21.87
C PRO A 310 -6.62 -22.34 21.72
N GLY A 311 -7.01 -21.61 22.78
CA GLY A 311 -8.15 -20.69 22.71
C GLY A 311 -7.92 -19.47 21.81
N GLU A 312 -6.70 -18.94 21.79
CA GLU A 312 -6.31 -17.84 20.92
C GLU A 312 -6.12 -18.30 19.48
N PHE A 313 -5.58 -19.50 19.27
CA PHE A 313 -5.45 -20.14 17.96
C PHE A 313 -6.81 -20.24 17.28
N GLU A 314 -7.82 -20.76 17.97
CA GLU A 314 -9.18 -20.89 17.41
C GLU A 314 -9.81 -19.53 17.09
N HIS A 315 -9.63 -18.55 17.98
CA HIS A 315 -10.11 -17.19 17.72
C HIS A 315 -9.41 -16.57 16.49
N ALA A 316 -8.09 -16.71 16.40
CA ALA A 316 -7.28 -16.25 15.29
C ALA A 316 -7.64 -16.95 13.98
N LEU A 317 -7.85 -18.26 14.01
CA LEU A 317 -8.27 -19.05 12.87
C LEU A 317 -9.64 -18.60 12.37
N ARG A 318 -10.60 -18.35 13.27
CA ARG A 318 -11.92 -17.79 12.89
C ARG A 318 -11.80 -16.39 12.31
N GLU A 319 -10.97 -15.53 12.88
CA GLU A 319 -10.72 -14.19 12.34
C GLU A 319 -10.09 -14.27 10.94
N LEU A 320 -9.09 -15.13 10.76
CA LEU A 320 -8.44 -15.41 9.48
C LEU A 320 -9.43 -15.96 8.45
N THR A 321 -10.30 -16.88 8.87
CA THR A 321 -11.36 -17.45 8.02
C THR A 321 -12.30 -16.37 7.52
N ARG A 322 -12.80 -15.53 8.43
CA ARG A 322 -13.69 -14.41 8.06
C ARG A 322 -12.97 -13.41 7.16
N ALA A 323 -11.73 -13.07 7.49
CA ALA A 323 -10.90 -12.18 6.71
C ALA A 323 -10.74 -12.69 5.27
N ARG A 324 -10.53 -14.00 5.07
CA ARG A 324 -10.31 -14.62 3.76
C ARG A 324 -11.57 -15.01 2.98
N ASP A 325 -12.77 -14.69 3.46
CA ASP A 325 -14.02 -15.27 2.92
C ASP A 325 -13.90 -16.81 2.87
N GLY A 326 -13.31 -17.38 3.91
CA GLY A 326 -13.29 -18.81 4.17
C GLY A 326 -14.61 -19.30 4.74
N ARG A 327 -14.66 -20.59 5.03
CA ARG A 327 -15.81 -21.21 5.72
C ARG A 327 -15.32 -21.98 6.94
N PHE A 328 -16.08 -21.86 8.02
CA PHE A 328 -15.87 -22.60 9.25
C PHE A 328 -17.06 -23.54 9.46
N TRP A 329 -16.77 -24.80 9.74
CA TRP A 329 -17.76 -25.81 10.07
C TRP A 329 -17.49 -26.32 11.48
N PRO A 330 -18.39 -26.04 12.45
CA PRO A 330 -18.25 -26.57 13.80
C PRO A 330 -18.35 -28.09 13.77
N LEU A 331 -17.64 -28.76 14.66
CA LEU A 331 -17.61 -30.23 14.72
C LEU A 331 -19.02 -30.83 14.89
N THR A 332 -19.92 -30.14 15.59
CA THR A 332 -21.30 -30.59 15.84
C THR A 332 -22.16 -30.72 14.57
N GLY A 333 -21.85 -29.95 13.53
CA GLY A 333 -22.58 -29.97 12.26
C GLY A 333 -21.83 -30.67 11.12
N LEU A 334 -20.61 -31.17 11.39
CA LEU A 334 -19.74 -31.76 10.38
C LEU A 334 -19.86 -33.29 10.41
N HIS A 335 -20.65 -33.83 9.50
CA HIS A 335 -20.81 -35.27 9.38
C HIS A 335 -19.80 -35.84 8.37
N ARG A 336 -19.13 -36.93 8.73
CA ARG A 336 -18.28 -37.67 7.78
C ARG A 336 -19.18 -38.36 6.75
N GLY A 337 -19.07 -37.92 5.50
CA GLY A 337 -19.78 -38.52 4.36
C GLY A 337 -19.08 -39.78 3.85
N ARG A 338 -19.57 -40.32 2.72
CA ARG A 338 -18.96 -41.48 2.06
C ARG A 338 -17.54 -41.12 1.61
N SER A 339 -16.55 -41.81 2.17
CA SER A 339 -15.18 -41.77 1.69
C SER A 339 -15.07 -42.69 0.49
N THR A 340 -14.73 -42.12 -0.67
CA THR A 340 -14.09 -42.90 -1.73
C THR A 340 -12.65 -43.09 -1.26
N GLY A 341 -12.00 -44.25 -1.39
CA GLY A 341 -10.68 -44.50 -0.76
C GLY A 341 -9.53 -43.51 -1.09
N ARG A 342 -9.79 -42.47 -1.88
CA ARG A 342 -8.88 -41.36 -2.23
C ARG A 342 -9.30 -40.00 -1.67
N GLU A 343 -10.55 -39.84 -1.22
CA GLU A 343 -11.10 -38.57 -0.75
C GLU A 343 -11.87 -38.75 0.56
N LEU A 344 -11.67 -37.83 1.50
CA LEU A 344 -12.57 -37.66 2.64
C LEU A 344 -13.57 -36.56 2.34
N VAL A 345 -14.85 -36.89 2.45
CA VAL A 345 -15.94 -35.94 2.28
C VAL A 345 -16.56 -35.68 3.65
N PHE A 346 -16.68 -34.41 4.00
CA PHE A 346 -17.45 -33.96 5.14
C PHE A 346 -18.67 -33.18 4.64
N GLN A 347 -19.82 -33.42 5.25
CA GLN A 347 -21.08 -32.77 4.90
C GLN A 347 -21.57 -31.91 6.05
N SER A 348 -21.98 -30.69 5.72
CA SER A 348 -22.69 -29.78 6.63
C SER A 348 -23.81 -29.12 5.85
N GLY A 349 -25.04 -29.59 6.05
CA GLY A 349 -26.21 -29.14 5.29
C GLY A 349 -26.06 -29.40 3.79
N LYS A 350 -26.08 -28.33 2.98
CA LYS A 350 -25.95 -28.37 1.51
C LYS A 350 -24.52 -28.19 0.99
N GLN A 351 -23.53 -28.26 1.87
CA GLN A 351 -22.13 -28.04 1.54
C GLN A 351 -21.31 -29.28 1.87
N TYR A 352 -20.37 -29.57 0.99
CA TYR A 352 -19.39 -30.63 1.14
C TYR A 352 -17.98 -30.03 1.20
N LEU A 353 -17.24 -30.37 2.25
CA LEU A 353 -15.80 -30.15 2.32
C LEU A 353 -15.11 -31.45 1.90
N VAL A 354 -14.32 -31.41 0.84
CA VAL A 354 -13.63 -32.57 0.29
C VAL A 354 -12.13 -32.41 0.45
N VAL A 355 -11.49 -33.45 0.97
CA VAL A 355 -10.04 -33.55 1.16
C VAL A 355 -9.50 -34.61 0.21
N PRO A 356 -8.97 -34.21 -0.96
CA PRO A 356 -8.30 -35.13 -1.86
C PRO A 356 -6.94 -35.49 -1.23
N GLN A 357 -6.76 -36.75 -0.82
CA GLN A 357 -5.56 -37.23 -0.11
C GLN A 357 -5.44 -36.74 1.36
N PRO A 358 -6.29 -37.26 2.26
CA PRO A 358 -6.18 -36.93 3.67
C PRO A 358 -4.85 -37.42 4.28
N PRO A 359 -4.12 -36.59 5.04
CA PRO A 359 -2.94 -37.06 5.75
C PRO A 359 -3.35 -38.01 6.88
N PRO A 360 -2.49 -38.97 7.29
CA PRO A 360 -2.80 -39.91 8.37
C PRO A 360 -3.13 -39.20 9.68
N THR A 361 -2.46 -38.08 9.97
CA THR A 361 -2.69 -37.23 11.15
C THR A 361 -4.13 -36.69 11.23
N LEU A 362 -4.82 -36.55 10.10
CA LEU A 362 -6.20 -36.08 10.08
C LEU A 362 -7.16 -37.15 10.63
N HIS A 363 -6.84 -38.43 10.51
CA HIS A 363 -7.60 -39.48 11.17
C HIS A 363 -7.44 -39.42 12.68
N ASP A 364 -6.23 -39.19 13.18
CA ASP A 364 -5.94 -39.08 14.60
C ASP A 364 -6.68 -37.90 15.22
N VAL A 365 -6.63 -36.72 14.60
CA VAL A 365 -7.34 -35.52 15.07
C VAL A 365 -8.85 -35.74 15.13
N LEU A 366 -9.43 -36.48 14.19
CA LEU A 366 -10.87 -36.77 14.17
C LEU A 366 -11.30 -37.89 15.12
N GLN A 367 -10.36 -38.73 15.56
CA GLN A 367 -10.62 -39.83 16.49
C GLN A 367 -10.34 -39.47 17.94
N GLN A 368 -9.68 -38.34 18.22
CA GLN A 368 -9.42 -37.90 19.59
C GLN A 368 -10.75 -37.78 20.39
N PRO A 369 -10.83 -38.41 21.58
CA PRO A 369 -12.00 -38.33 22.44
C PRO A 369 -12.35 -36.88 22.73
N ARG A 370 -13.65 -36.54 22.64
CA ARG A 370 -14.11 -35.20 23.01
C ARG A 370 -13.66 -34.90 24.45
N PRO A 371 -13.01 -33.75 24.72
CA PRO A 371 -12.67 -33.38 26.08
C PRO A 371 -13.96 -33.33 26.90
N ALA A 372 -14.09 -34.24 27.87
CA ALA A 372 -15.31 -34.48 28.64
C ALA A 372 -15.66 -33.35 29.64
N GLY A 373 -14.97 -32.20 29.56
CA GLY A 373 -15.04 -31.11 30.54
C GLY A 373 -15.67 -29.80 30.04
N ASP A 374 -15.77 -29.56 28.73
CA ASP A 374 -16.31 -28.29 28.19
C ASP A 374 -17.85 -28.31 28.07
N SER A 375 -18.51 -28.71 29.16
CA SER A 375 -19.98 -28.58 29.32
C SER A 375 -20.39 -27.12 29.52
N HIS A 376 -19.44 -26.21 29.72
CA HIS A 376 -19.62 -24.82 29.31
C HIS A 376 -19.64 -24.79 27.80
N SER A 377 -20.79 -25.15 27.24
CA SER A 377 -21.18 -24.67 25.92
C SER A 377 -20.78 -23.19 25.91
N PRO A 378 -19.81 -22.76 25.07
CA PRO A 378 -19.59 -21.33 24.90
C PRO A 378 -20.98 -20.80 24.62
N GLU A 379 -21.42 -19.83 25.43
CA GLU A 379 -22.74 -19.25 25.35
C GLU A 379 -23.11 -19.25 23.87
N SER A 380 -24.24 -19.89 23.56
CA SER A 380 -24.94 -19.64 22.33
C SER A 380 -25.30 -18.16 22.35
N HIS A 381 -24.31 -17.28 22.18
CA HIS A 381 -24.48 -16.03 21.50
C HIS A 381 -25.25 -16.44 20.28
N PRO A 382 -26.51 -16.00 20.12
CA PRO A 382 -27.19 -16.20 18.88
C PRO A 382 -26.22 -15.64 17.84
N LEU A 383 -25.62 -16.54 17.05
CA LEU A 383 -25.17 -16.19 15.73
C LEU A 383 -26.46 -15.75 15.07
N VAL A 384 -26.77 -14.47 15.22
CA VAL A 384 -27.78 -13.77 14.48
C VAL A 384 -27.29 -13.91 13.05
N HIS A 385 -27.69 -15.01 12.41
CA HIS A 385 -27.71 -15.16 10.99
C HIS A 385 -28.84 -14.26 10.48
N SER A 386 -28.67 -12.95 10.66
CA SER A 386 -29.17 -12.01 9.68
C SER A 386 -28.30 -12.23 8.46
N HIS A 387 -28.67 -13.21 7.64
CA HIS A 387 -28.51 -12.99 6.22
C HIS A 387 -29.38 -11.78 5.92
N PRO A 388 -28.82 -10.59 5.61
CA PRO A 388 -29.64 -9.60 4.92
C PRO A 388 -30.22 -10.31 3.69
N PRO A 389 -31.46 -10.00 3.28
CA PRO A 389 -32.00 -10.53 2.02
C PRO A 389 -30.94 -10.30 0.96
N GLY A 390 -30.52 -11.39 0.29
CA GLY A 390 -29.28 -11.42 -0.49
C GLY A 390 -29.20 -10.20 -1.38
N ASN A 391 -28.35 -9.25 -1.00
CA ASN A 391 -28.04 -8.12 -1.84
C ASN A 391 -27.58 -8.72 -3.16
N SER A 392 -28.15 -8.25 -4.27
CA SER A 392 -27.73 -8.75 -5.57
C SER A 392 -26.21 -8.55 -5.68
N TRP A 393 -25.51 -9.44 -6.39
CA TRP A 393 -24.08 -9.30 -6.63
C TRP A 393 -23.71 -7.88 -7.10
N PHE A 394 -24.62 -7.25 -7.85
CA PHE A 394 -24.54 -5.85 -8.27
C PHE A 394 -24.58 -4.85 -7.11
N GLN A 395 -25.39 -5.02 -6.07
CA GLN A 395 -25.40 -4.13 -4.91
C GLN A 395 -24.10 -4.23 -4.10
N ASP A 396 -23.58 -5.44 -3.92
CA ASP A 396 -22.31 -5.66 -3.20
C ASP A 396 -21.09 -5.14 -4.01
N ASN A 397 -21.21 -5.07 -5.34
CA ASN A 397 -20.13 -4.65 -6.23
C ASN A 397 -20.41 -3.33 -6.97
N ARG A 398 -21.51 -2.60 -6.69
CA ARG A 398 -21.91 -1.39 -7.45
C ARG A 398 -20.83 -0.31 -7.48
N PHE A 399 -20.15 -0.15 -6.35
CA PHE A 399 -19.08 0.84 -6.22
C PHE A 399 -17.78 0.35 -6.86
N ARG A 400 -17.49 -0.96 -6.81
CA ARG A 400 -16.35 -1.58 -7.52
C ARG A 400 -16.53 -1.45 -9.03
N LEU A 401 -17.75 -1.63 -9.53
CA LEU A 401 -18.12 -1.35 -10.92
C LEU A 401 -17.99 0.14 -11.25
N GLY A 402 -18.35 1.05 -10.33
CA GLY A 402 -18.12 2.49 -10.48
C GLY A 402 -16.65 2.87 -10.55
N ILE A 403 -15.79 2.29 -9.70
CA ILE A 403 -14.33 2.49 -9.74
C ILE A 403 -13.74 1.89 -11.02
N ALA A 404 -14.12 0.67 -11.38
CA ALA A 404 -13.66 0.03 -12.61
C ALA A 404 -14.10 0.82 -13.85
N GLY A 405 -15.33 1.32 -13.87
CA GLY A 405 -15.84 2.20 -14.93
C GLY A 405 -15.11 3.54 -14.97
N GLY A 406 -14.89 4.19 -13.83
CA GLY A 406 -14.14 5.45 -13.75
C GLY A 406 -12.66 5.30 -14.14
N ALA A 407 -12.02 4.21 -13.72
CA ALA A 407 -10.66 3.87 -14.11
C ALA A 407 -10.57 3.51 -15.60
N ALA A 408 -11.52 2.71 -16.12
CA ALA A 408 -11.59 2.41 -17.55
C ALA A 408 -11.78 3.67 -18.39
N LEU A 409 -12.63 4.62 -17.96
CA LEU A 409 -12.79 5.92 -18.59
C LEU A 409 -11.50 6.77 -18.52
N PHE A 410 -10.77 6.73 -17.41
CA PHE A 410 -9.49 7.44 -17.25
C PHE A 410 -8.35 6.83 -18.08
N TYR A 411 -8.25 5.49 -18.16
CA TYR A 411 -7.22 4.82 -18.94
C TYR A 411 -7.53 4.82 -20.44
N SER A 412 -8.79 4.66 -20.82
CA SER A 412 -9.18 4.81 -22.23
C SER A 412 -8.90 6.24 -22.72
N SER A 413 -9.15 7.28 -21.92
CA SER A 413 -8.80 8.66 -22.30
C SER A 413 -7.29 8.94 -22.30
N ALA A 414 -6.49 8.21 -21.50
CA ALA A 414 -5.03 8.29 -21.56
C ALA A 414 -4.45 7.55 -22.79
N LEU A 415 -5.10 6.47 -23.25
CA LEU A 415 -4.70 5.70 -24.43
C LEU A 415 -5.15 6.35 -25.74
N PHE A 416 -6.34 6.97 -25.75
CA PHE A 416 -6.82 7.80 -26.84
C PHE A 416 -6.40 9.24 -26.60
N ALA A 417 -5.14 9.55 -26.94
CA ALA A 417 -4.64 10.92 -26.89
C ALA A 417 -5.61 11.86 -27.61
N GLY A 418 -6.37 12.65 -26.84
CA GLY A 418 -7.14 13.76 -27.38
C GLY A 418 -6.21 14.78 -28.08
N PRO A 419 -6.75 15.76 -28.82
CA PRO A 419 -6.01 16.60 -29.77
C PRO A 419 -4.89 17.47 -29.18
N PHE A 420 -4.64 17.43 -27.87
CA PHE A 420 -3.60 18.20 -27.19
C PHE A 420 -2.80 17.35 -26.19
N PRO A 421 -1.87 16.51 -26.67
CA PRO A 421 -0.91 15.83 -25.80
C PRO A 421 -0.02 16.87 -25.09
N GLY A 422 -0.01 16.85 -23.74
CA GLY A 422 0.92 17.62 -22.91
C GLY A 422 0.36 18.80 -22.10
N HIS A 423 -0.93 19.15 -22.22
CA HIS A 423 -1.49 20.28 -21.47
C HIS A 423 -2.05 19.85 -20.09
N PRO A 424 -1.66 20.47 -18.95
CA PRO A 424 -2.11 20.06 -17.61
C PRO A 424 -3.63 20.19 -17.38
N LEU A 425 -4.32 21.00 -18.19
CA LEU A 425 -5.77 21.20 -18.10
C LEU A 425 -6.60 20.01 -18.60
N SER A 426 -6.05 19.16 -19.48
CA SER A 426 -6.75 17.96 -19.94
C SER A 426 -6.93 16.96 -18.80
N TYR A 427 -5.90 16.75 -17.97
CA TYR A 427 -5.96 15.91 -16.77
C TYR A 427 -6.98 16.40 -15.73
N VAL A 428 -7.15 17.72 -15.57
CA VAL A 428 -8.12 18.30 -14.63
C VAL A 428 -9.56 18.04 -15.10
N GLY A 429 -9.84 18.19 -16.40
CA GLY A 429 -11.16 17.89 -16.97
C GLY A 429 -11.55 16.41 -16.80
N TYR A 430 -10.60 15.49 -17.02
CA TYR A 430 -10.85 14.05 -16.85
C TYR A 430 -11.04 13.64 -15.39
N ALA A 431 -10.29 14.24 -14.46
CA ALA A 431 -10.47 14.02 -13.03
C ALA A 431 -11.86 14.49 -12.55
N LEU A 432 -12.36 15.61 -13.06
CA LEU A 432 -13.71 16.13 -12.79
C LEU A 432 -14.82 15.23 -13.36
N LEU A 433 -14.61 14.64 -14.54
CA LEU A 433 -15.58 13.75 -15.18
C LEU A 433 -15.66 12.39 -14.46
N ALA A 434 -14.52 11.84 -14.03
CA ALA A 434 -14.48 10.66 -13.17
C ALA A 434 -15.10 10.95 -11.79
N TRP A 435 -14.83 12.12 -11.21
CA TRP A 435 -15.41 12.54 -9.93
C TRP A 435 -16.92 12.71 -9.99
N THR A 436 -17.45 13.33 -11.04
CA THR A 436 -18.90 13.53 -11.21
C THR A 436 -19.61 12.20 -11.46
N SER A 437 -19.03 11.30 -12.26
CA SER A 437 -19.56 9.94 -12.46
C SER A 437 -19.57 9.12 -11.15
N MET A 438 -18.51 9.17 -10.35
CA MET A 438 -18.44 8.52 -9.04
C MET A 438 -19.38 9.15 -8.01
N SER A 439 -19.53 10.48 -8.00
CA SER A 439 -20.45 11.19 -7.10
C SER A 439 -21.92 10.94 -7.48
N TYR A 440 -22.22 10.82 -8.76
CA TYR A 440 -23.55 10.54 -9.28
C TYR A 440 -23.99 9.11 -8.95
N THR A 441 -23.11 8.12 -9.11
CA THR A 441 -23.36 6.72 -8.71
C THR A 441 -23.51 6.56 -7.18
N LYS A 442 -22.80 7.37 -6.40
CA LYS A 442 -22.91 7.41 -4.93
C LYS A 442 -24.28 7.92 -4.44
N ASN A 443 -24.85 8.94 -5.09
CA ASN A 443 -25.99 9.67 -4.53
C ASN A 443 -27.38 9.29 -5.06
N ARG A 444 -27.51 8.63 -6.24
CA ARG A 444 -28.84 8.40 -6.84
C ARG A 444 -29.27 6.95 -7.07
N GLY A 445 -28.46 5.96 -6.75
CA GLY A 445 -28.92 4.55 -6.74
C GLY A 445 -29.35 3.98 -8.11
N ILE A 446 -29.03 4.64 -9.22
CA ILE A 446 -29.33 4.15 -10.57
C ILE A 446 -28.27 3.12 -11.00
N THR A 447 -28.69 2.11 -11.77
CA THR A 447 -27.81 1.10 -12.37
C THR A 447 -26.71 1.76 -13.22
N VAL A 448 -25.58 1.06 -13.41
CA VAL A 448 -24.37 1.60 -14.07
C VAL A 448 -24.61 2.05 -15.53
N MET A 449 -25.66 1.53 -16.17
CA MET A 449 -25.97 1.77 -17.59
C MET A 449 -26.37 3.21 -17.93
N PRO A 450 -27.35 3.85 -17.25
CA PRO A 450 -27.67 5.26 -17.51
C PRO A 450 -26.51 6.23 -17.22
N GLY A 451 -25.63 5.91 -16.25
CA GLY A 451 -24.43 6.71 -15.98
C GLY A 451 -23.42 6.63 -17.12
N LEU A 452 -23.19 5.43 -17.68
CA LEU A 452 -22.36 5.24 -18.87
C LEU A 452 -22.97 5.90 -20.11
N LEU A 453 -24.30 5.80 -20.31
CA LEU A 453 -25.02 6.45 -21.41
C LEU A 453 -24.98 7.97 -21.29
N PHE A 454 -25.12 8.51 -20.09
CA PHE A 454 -24.98 9.94 -19.81
C PHE A 454 -23.54 10.40 -20.08
N SER A 455 -22.53 9.66 -19.64
CA SER A 455 -21.13 9.94 -20.00
C SER A 455 -20.91 9.86 -21.51
N PHE A 456 -21.43 8.86 -22.22
CA PHE A 456 -21.27 8.74 -23.68
C PHE A 456 -21.98 9.86 -24.46
N LEU A 457 -23.16 10.31 -24.00
CA LEU A 457 -23.93 11.36 -24.66
C LEU A 457 -23.41 12.77 -24.34
N PHE A 458 -23.01 13.03 -23.10
CA PHE A 458 -22.56 14.36 -22.67
C PHE A 458 -21.06 14.59 -22.86
N TYR A 459 -20.24 13.54 -22.96
CA TYR A 459 -18.81 13.68 -23.25
C TYR A 459 -18.53 14.47 -24.54
N PRO A 460 -19.13 14.15 -25.71
CA PRO A 460 -18.92 14.96 -26.92
C PRO A 460 -19.42 16.40 -26.75
N LEU A 461 -20.53 16.62 -26.03
CA LEU A 461 -21.04 17.97 -25.75
C LEU A 461 -20.08 18.81 -24.90
N LEU A 462 -19.54 18.23 -23.82
CA LEU A 462 -18.60 18.91 -22.92
C LEU A 462 -17.19 19.08 -23.51
N THR A 463 -16.74 18.17 -24.39
CA THR A 463 -15.45 18.32 -25.07
C THR A 463 -15.53 19.24 -26.30
N CYS A 464 -16.68 19.30 -26.99
CA CYS A 464 -16.85 20.16 -28.16
C CYS A 464 -17.17 21.62 -27.80
N PHE A 465 -17.80 21.89 -26.66
CA PHE A 465 -18.15 23.26 -26.25
C PHE A 465 -16.93 24.20 -26.05
N PRO A 466 -15.82 23.77 -25.41
CA PRO A 466 -14.59 24.57 -25.36
C PRO A 466 -13.94 24.75 -26.73
N LEU A 467 -14.03 23.74 -27.62
CA LEU A 467 -13.55 23.81 -28.99
C LEU A 467 -14.32 24.86 -29.81
N ILE A 468 -15.64 24.91 -29.67
CA ILE A 468 -16.49 25.93 -30.31
C ILE A 468 -16.15 27.32 -29.77
N LEU A 469 -15.92 27.48 -28.47
CA LEU A 469 -15.52 28.76 -27.87
C LEU A 469 -14.14 29.23 -28.34
N VAL A 470 -13.15 28.33 -28.45
CA VAL A 470 -11.81 28.67 -28.96
C VAL A 470 -11.88 29.01 -30.45
N PHE A 471 -12.67 28.26 -31.24
CA PHE A 471 -12.86 28.53 -32.65
C PHE A 471 -13.58 29.87 -32.89
N MET A 472 -14.61 30.16 -32.08
CA MET A 472 -15.28 31.47 -32.10
C MET A 472 -14.35 32.60 -31.65
N TRP A 473 -13.46 32.36 -30.69
CA TRP A 473 -12.50 33.36 -30.22
C TRP A 473 -11.46 33.71 -31.29
N ASP A 474 -10.97 32.74 -32.06
CA ASP A 474 -10.04 33.00 -33.17
C ASP A 474 -10.71 33.66 -34.38
N ILE A 475 -12.01 33.42 -34.62
CA ILE A 475 -12.79 34.14 -35.63
C ILE A 475 -13.04 35.60 -35.22
N LEU A 476 -13.13 35.88 -33.92
CA LEU A 476 -13.41 37.21 -33.38
C LEU A 476 -12.17 38.09 -33.17
N LYS A 477 -10.96 37.59 -33.42
CA LYS A 477 -9.77 38.44 -33.37
C LYS A 477 -9.79 39.44 -34.52
N PRO A 478 -9.80 40.76 -34.26
CA PRO A 478 -9.62 41.74 -35.32
C PRO A 478 -8.25 41.53 -35.95
N LYS A 479 -8.22 41.35 -37.28
CA LYS A 479 -6.97 41.33 -38.04
C LYS A 479 -6.29 42.69 -37.82
N GLN A 480 -5.15 42.67 -37.13
CA GLN A 480 -4.34 43.88 -36.97
C GLN A 480 -3.80 44.29 -38.35
N PRO A 481 -3.90 45.58 -38.72
CA PRO A 481 -3.40 46.10 -39.99
C PRO A 481 -1.87 46.12 -40.08
#